data_AF-A0A352A137-F1
#
_entry.id   AF-A0A352A137-F1
#
_cell.length_a   1.000
_cell.length_b   1.000
_cell.length_c   1.000
_cell.angle_alpha   90.00
_cell.angle_beta   90.00
_cell.angle_gamma   90.00
#
_symmetry.space_group_name_H-M   'P 1'
#
loop_
_entity.id
_entity.type
_entity.pdbx_description
1 polymer ?
#
loop_
_entity_poly.entity_id
_entity_poly.type
_entity_poly.pdbx_seq_one_letter_code
_entity_poly.pdbx_strand_id
1 'polypeptide(L)'
;MKIPPHSIEAERGVLGSILLDKEGMFQVSPLLIEADFYDPNNGLIYGAMMDLFTRNKPIDILTIREHLDDRQNLEKIGGNTYLI
;
A
#
# COMPACT_ATOMS: atom_id res chain seq x y z
N MET A 1 13.95 -19.38 -15.93
CA MET A 1 14.01 -18.52 -14.73
C MET A 1 12.86 -18.94 -13.82
N LYS A 2 13.12 -19.28 -12.54
CA LYS A 2 12.05 -19.57 -11.57
C LYS A 2 11.50 -18.24 -11.10
N ILE A 3 10.25 -17.95 -11.43
CA ILE A 3 9.53 -16.81 -10.85
C ILE A 3 9.34 -17.14 -9.36
N PRO A 4 9.73 -16.25 -8.44
CA PRO A 4 9.44 -16.43 -7.02
C PRO A 4 7.92 -16.63 -6.83
N PRO A 5 7.50 -17.50 -5.90
CA PRO A 5 6.09 -17.61 -5.57
C PRO A 5 5.58 -16.24 -5.10
N HIS A 6 4.69 -15.64 -5.88
CA HIS A 6 4.02 -14.37 -5.58
C HIS A 6 2.51 -14.62 -5.60
N SER A 7 1.77 -13.81 -4.85
CA SER A 7 0.31 -13.86 -4.83
C SER A 7 -0.25 -12.44 -4.73
N ILE A 8 -0.74 -11.93 -5.85
CA ILE A 8 -1.42 -10.62 -5.91
C ILE A 8 -2.62 -10.58 -4.96
N GLU A 9 -3.32 -11.70 -4.80
CA GLU A 9 -4.47 -11.81 -3.92
C GLU A 9 -4.07 -11.71 -2.44
N ALA A 10 -2.91 -12.28 -2.06
CA ALA A 10 -2.36 -12.12 -0.71
C ALA A 10 -1.91 -10.67 -0.45
N GLU A 11 -1.24 -10.03 -1.42
CA GLU A 11 -0.85 -8.62 -1.32
C GLU A 11 -2.06 -7.71 -1.09
N ARG A 12 -3.11 -7.87 -1.91
CA ARG A 12 -4.37 -7.14 -1.74
C ARG A 12 -5.04 -7.45 -0.40
N GLY A 13 -4.95 -8.69 0.07
CA GLY A 13 -5.42 -9.10 1.39
C GLY A 13 -4.72 -8.36 2.53
N VAL A 14 -3.41 -8.17 2.44
CA VAL A 14 -2.62 -7.39 3.42
C VAL A 14 -3.04 -5.92 3.41
N LEU A 15 -3.12 -5.30 2.22
CA LEU A 15 -3.54 -3.90 2.12
C LEU A 15 -4.97 -3.71 2.62
N GLY A 16 -5.87 -4.62 2.27
CA GLY A 16 -7.26 -4.62 2.72
C GLY A 16 -7.40 -4.81 4.23
N SER A 17 -6.61 -5.69 4.84
CA SER A 17 -6.67 -5.90 6.29
C SER A 17 -6.21 -4.67 7.07
N ILE A 18 -5.19 -3.96 6.59
CA ILE A 18 -4.74 -2.69 7.17
C ILE A 18 -5.83 -1.61 7.10
N LEU A 19 -6.57 -1.55 5.99
CA LEU A 19 -7.69 -0.60 5.84
C LEU A 19 -8.86 -0.90 6.77
N LEU A 20 -9.08 -2.19 7.10
CA LEU A 20 -10.12 -2.61 8.04
C LEU A 20 -9.70 -2.43 9.49
N ASP A 21 -8.43 -2.74 9.79
CA ASP A 21 -7.83 -2.61 11.11
C ASP A 21 -6.50 -1.87 11.01
N LYS A 22 -6.55 -0.58 11.36
CA LYS A 22 -5.40 0.31 11.40
C LYS A 22 -4.30 -0.15 12.36
N GLU A 23 -4.61 -0.96 13.38
CA GLU A 23 -3.58 -1.52 14.26
C GLU A 23 -2.73 -2.58 13.54
N GLY A 24 -3.23 -3.11 12.42
CA GLY A 24 -2.51 -4.01 11.53
C GLY A 24 -1.18 -3.42 11.05
N MET A 25 -1.06 -2.09 10.91
CA MET A 25 0.22 -1.47 10.55
C MET A 25 1.32 -1.66 11.61
N PHE A 26 1.00 -1.71 12.90
CA PHE A 26 2.01 -1.99 13.93
C PHE A 26 2.58 -3.40 13.81
N GLN A 27 1.77 -4.34 13.34
CA GLN A 27 2.18 -5.74 13.16
C GLN A 27 2.95 -5.95 11.85
N VAL A 28 2.51 -5.29 10.77
CA VAL A 28 3.04 -5.50 9.42
C VAL A 28 4.29 -4.66 9.14
N SER A 29 4.39 -3.45 9.69
CA SER A 29 5.53 -2.54 9.44
C SER A 29 6.92 -3.10 9.73
N PRO A 30 7.17 -3.94 10.75
CA PRO A 30 8.48 -4.56 10.93
C PRO A 30 8.75 -5.76 10.00
N LEU A 31 7.73 -6.24 9.27
CA LEU A 31 7.79 -7.48 8.48
C LEU A 31 7.89 -7.25 6.98
N LEU A 32 7.37 -6.14 6.48
CA LEU A 32 7.27 -5.86 5.04
C LEU A 32 7.80 -4.46 4.71
N ILE A 33 8.41 -4.34 3.54
CA ILE A 33 8.73 -3.07 2.90
C ILE A 33 8.02 -2.97 1.53
N GLU A 34 7.90 -1.77 0.98
CA GLU A 34 7.31 -1.52 -0.34
C GLU A 34 7.89 -2.42 -1.43
N ALA A 35 9.21 -2.67 -1.40
CA ALA A 35 9.91 -3.48 -2.40
C ALA A 35 9.62 -5.00 -2.31
N ASP A 36 8.96 -5.47 -1.24
CA ASP A 36 8.57 -6.88 -1.10
C ASP A 36 7.31 -7.22 -1.90
N PHE A 37 6.54 -6.22 -2.33
CA PHE A 37 5.37 -6.40 -3.16
C PHE A 37 5.78 -6.67 -4.61
N TYR A 38 5.18 -7.68 -5.22
CA TYR A 38 5.43 -8.03 -6.61
C TYR A 38 4.70 -7.08 -7.57
N ASP A 39 3.47 -6.65 -7.25
CA ASP A 39 2.79 -5.59 -8.00
C ASP A 39 3.29 -4.21 -7.51
N PRO A 40 3.93 -3.42 -8.38
CA PRO A 40 4.42 -2.08 -8.02
C PRO A 40 3.31 -1.14 -7.50
N ASN A 41 2.06 -1.33 -7.93
CA ASN A 41 0.93 -0.54 -7.44
C ASN A 41 0.63 -0.86 -5.98
N ASN A 42 0.66 -2.15 -5.61
CA ASN A 42 0.48 -2.57 -4.23
C ASN A 42 1.64 -2.06 -3.35
N GLY A 43 2.87 -2.12 -3.87
CA GLY A 43 4.03 -1.53 -3.21
C GLY A 43 3.85 -0.04 -2.94
N LEU A 44 3.42 0.75 -3.94
CA LEU A 44 3.20 2.19 -3.79
C LEU A 44 2.08 2.51 -2.80
N ILE A 45 1.01 1.71 -2.77
CA ILE A 45 -0.06 1.85 -1.77
C ILE A 45 0.50 1.56 -0.37
N TYR A 46 1.26 0.47 -0.20
CA TYR A 46 1.89 0.15 1.08
C TYR A 46 2.86 1.25 1.55
N GLY A 47 3.67 1.79 0.65
CA GLY A 47 4.57 2.91 0.93
C GLY A 47 3.81 4.14 1.42
N ALA A 48 2.69 4.49 0.78
CA ALA A 48 1.81 5.57 1.23
C ALA A 48 1.21 5.28 2.62
N MET A 49 0.75 4.05 2.88
CA MET A 49 0.26 3.64 4.21
C MET A 49 1.34 3.80 5.28
N MET A 50 2.58 3.38 4.99
CA MET A 50 3.73 3.51 5.89
C MET A 50 4.07 4.99 6.18
N ASP A 51 4.06 5.84 5.16
CA ASP A 51 4.34 7.26 5.33
C ASP A 51 3.26 7.98 6.13
N LEU A 52 2.00 7.62 5.94
CA LEU A 52 0.90 8.14 6.76
C LEU A 52 1.02 7.64 8.21
N PHE A 53 1.33 6.34 8.39
CA PHE A 53 1.56 5.72 9.68
C PHE A 53 2.66 6.43 10.48
N THR A 54 3.84 6.64 9.88
CA THR A 54 4.98 7.30 10.55
C THR A 54 4.71 8.76 10.89
N ARG A 55 3.79 9.43 10.17
CA ARG A 55 3.34 10.80 10.44
C ARG A 55 2.16 10.86 11.41
N ASN A 56 1.74 9.73 11.99
CA ASN A 56 0.53 9.59 12.81
C ASN A 56 -0.72 10.17 12.12
N LYS A 57 -0.84 9.94 10.80
CA LYS A 57 -2.02 10.32 10.01
C LYS A 57 -2.96 9.12 9.86
N PRO A 58 -4.27 9.37 9.66
CA PRO A 58 -5.21 8.30 9.32
C PRO A 58 -4.75 7.53 8.09
N ILE A 59 -5.07 6.23 8.08
CA ILE A 59 -4.81 5.32 6.97
C ILE A 59 -6.17 4.83 6.49
N ASP A 60 -6.74 5.58 5.55
CA ASP A 60 -8.00 5.26 4.89
C ASP A 60 -7.88 5.57 3.40
N ILE A 61 -8.86 5.13 2.62
CA ILE A 61 -8.82 5.24 1.15
C ILE A 61 -8.66 6.71 0.69
N LEU A 62 -9.30 7.65 1.38
CA LEU A 62 -9.25 9.06 1.02
C LEU A 62 -7.85 9.63 1.28
N THR A 63 -7.34 9.43 2.49
CA THR A 63 -6.02 9.94 2.89
C THR A 63 -4.88 9.30 2.10
N ILE A 64 -4.97 8.01 1.78
CA ILE A 64 -3.99 7.33 0.92
C ILE A 64 -4.01 7.94 -0.48
N ARG A 65 -5.20 8.16 -1.05
CA ARG A 65 -5.34 8.75 -2.38
C ARG A 65 -4.78 10.17 -2.43
N GLU A 66 -5.12 11.02 -1.46
CA GLU A 66 -4.56 12.37 -1.33
C GLU A 66 -3.04 12.32 -1.24
N HIS A 67 -2.49 11.39 -0.43
CA HIS A 67 -1.05 11.23 -0.27
C HIS A 67 -0.32 10.82 -1.56
N LEU A 68 -0.95 9.96 -2.36
CA LEU A 68 -0.40 9.50 -3.64
C LEU A 68 -0.51 10.61 -4.72
N ASP A 69 -1.55 11.45 -4.66
CA ASP A 69 -1.76 12.59 -5.56
C ASP A 69 -0.73 13.69 -5.32
N ASP A 70 -0.54 14.05 -4.05
CA ASP A 70 0.41 15.08 -3.59
C ASP A 70 1.86 14.79 -4.02
N ARG A 71 2.20 13.51 -4.27
CA ARG A 71 3.54 13.08 -4.67
C ARG A 71 3.72 12.87 -6.17
N GLN A 72 2.74 13.20 -7.00
CA GLN A 72 2.74 12.90 -8.44
C GLN A 72 2.93 11.40 -8.75
N ASN A 73 2.70 10.51 -7.78
CA ASN A 73 2.81 9.06 -7.95
C ASN A 73 1.50 8.45 -8.46
N LEU A 74 0.40 9.22 -8.46
CA LEU A 74 -0.90 8.78 -9.00
C LEU A 74 -0.82 8.39 -10.48
N GLU A 75 -0.01 9.11 -11.28
CA GLU A 75 0.22 8.76 -12.68
C GLU A 75 1.03 7.46 -12.86
N LYS A 76 1.86 7.09 -11.87
CA LYS A 76 2.68 5.87 -11.91
C LYS A 76 1.90 4.60 -11.60
N ILE A 77 0.77 4.70 -10.89
CA ILE A 77 -0.08 3.54 -10.52
C ILE A 77 -1.29 3.30 -11.44
N GLY A 78 -1.34 3.97 -12.61
CA GLY A 78 -2.46 3.85 -13.54
C GLY A 78 -3.64 4.78 -13.23
N GLY A 79 -3.43 5.83 -12.43
CA GLY A 79 -4.42 6.87 -12.14
C GLY A 79 -5.47 6.47 -11.09
N ASN A 80 -6.57 7.23 -11.05
CA ASN A 80 -7.66 7.07 -10.09
C ASN A 80 -8.33 5.68 -10.07
N THR A 81 -8.13 4.87 -11.11
CA THR A 81 -8.91 3.64 -11.32
C THR A 81 -8.39 2.44 -10.53
N TYR A 82 -7.18 2.50 -9.95
CA TYR A 82 -6.66 1.37 -9.16
C TYR A 82 -7.20 1.33 -7.72
N LEU A 83 -7.71 2.47 -7.22
CA LEU A 83 -8.30 2.62 -5.89
C LEU A 83 -9.83 2.74 -5.90
N ILE A 84 -10.47 2.57 -7.08
CA ILE A 84 -11.93 2.62 -7.27
C ILE A 84 -12.42 1.28 -7.84
#